data_AF-A3JJ20-F1
#
_entry.id   AF-A3JJ20-F1
#
_cell.length_a   1.000
_cell.length_b   1.000
_cell.length_c   1.000
_cell.angle_alpha   90.00
_cell.angle_beta   90.00
_cell.angle_gamma   90.00
#
_symmetry.space_group_name_H-M   'P 1'
#
loop_
_entity.id
_entity.type
_entity.pdbx_description
1 polymer ?
#
loop_
_entity_poly.entity_id
_entity_poly.type
_entity_poly.pdbx_seq_one_letter_code
_entity_poly.pdbx_strand_id
1 'polypeptide(L)'
;MNINAEVTPEAHDFLMSLLAKQEVPGMTVRVYMEKGGTQNAQTCLAFCPPGEESTKDIRKEFGDLILYFEAASVPYLQDMQIGLDEEDGLQTPTIKAPNSKKPEKPPKTFVLSEDCSALKVPSGESVTLTQGASVSITQALGGSYTVNHQGNLYRLSPEVTQKLGFQSDAIVFEPPEDGQISDQQCWDAMRLVYDPEIPVNVVGLGLIYKLDIDQDKHFVFVEMTLTSAGCGMGTIIAGDVKDKLLQVPNVKDGKVDVVFDPPWSYDNLEEEARLELGLI
;
A
#
# COMPACT_ATOMS: atom_id res chain seq x y z
N MET A 1 -2.28 9.36 11.87
CA MET A 1 -2.00 7.92 11.95
C MET A 1 -1.45 7.61 13.33
N ASN A 2 -1.85 6.50 13.95
CA ASN A 2 -1.25 5.99 15.18
C ASN A 2 -0.43 4.75 14.86
N ILE A 3 0.72 4.59 15.50
CA ILE A 3 1.56 3.40 15.43
C ILE A 3 1.38 2.60 16.72
N ASN A 4 1.02 1.32 16.62
CA ASN A 4 1.14 0.38 17.73
C ASN A 4 2.55 -0.21 17.70
N ALA A 5 3.30 0.05 18.76
CA ALA A 5 4.70 -0.33 18.87
C ALA A 5 5.03 -0.38 20.36
N GLU A 6 5.93 -1.29 20.72
CA GLU A 6 6.40 -1.51 22.09
C GLU A 6 7.93 -1.44 22.14
N VAL A 7 8.45 -0.92 23.25
CA VAL A 7 9.89 -0.93 23.57
C VAL A 7 10.01 -1.55 24.95
N THR A 8 10.80 -2.61 25.09
CA THR A 8 11.01 -3.22 26.43
C THR A 8 11.83 -2.27 27.30
N PRO A 9 11.70 -2.32 28.64
CA PRO A 9 12.47 -1.45 29.53
C PRO A 9 13.98 -1.51 29.31
N GLU A 10 14.51 -2.70 29.03
CA GLU A 10 15.94 -2.91 28.78
C GLU A 10 16.39 -2.25 27.47
N ALA A 11 15.58 -2.37 26.42
CA ALA A 11 15.82 -1.72 25.14
C ALA A 11 15.71 -0.20 25.24
N HIS A 12 14.76 0.30 26.03
CA HIS A 12 14.62 1.71 26.34
C HIS A 12 15.91 2.28 26.93
N ASP A 13 16.40 1.69 28.02
CA ASP A 13 17.60 2.16 28.72
C ASP A 13 18.84 2.06 27.83
N PHE A 14 18.95 0.99 27.05
CA PHE A 14 20.02 0.82 26.09
C PHE A 14 20.02 1.93 25.02
N LEU A 15 18.88 2.19 24.38
CA LEU A 15 18.75 3.24 23.37
C LEU A 15 19.04 4.63 23.95
N MET A 16 18.52 4.94 25.14
CA MET A 16 18.83 6.19 25.84
C MET A 16 20.34 6.33 26.11
N SER A 17 21.03 5.23 26.47
CA SER A 17 22.48 5.23 26.64
C SER A 17 23.24 5.48 25.33
N LEU A 18 22.73 4.98 24.19
CA LEU A 18 23.32 5.22 22.88
C LEU A 18 23.12 6.67 22.42
N LEU A 19 21.95 7.23 22.66
CA LEU A 19 21.62 8.63 22.36
C LEU A 19 22.49 9.59 23.18
N ALA A 20 22.67 9.32 24.48
CA ALA A 20 23.52 10.13 25.34
C ALA A 20 24.99 10.18 24.86
N LYS A 21 25.49 9.11 24.22
CA LYS A 21 26.85 9.04 23.65
C LYS A 21 27.02 9.85 22.37
N GLN A 22 25.94 10.27 21.70
CA GLN A 22 26.05 11.05 20.46
C GLN A 22 26.47 12.51 20.72
N GLU A 23 26.42 12.99 21.97
CA GLU A 23 26.79 14.36 22.35
C GLU A 23 26.05 15.48 21.58
N VAL A 24 24.90 15.16 20.96
CA VAL A 24 24.03 16.11 20.25
C VAL A 24 22.74 16.29 21.06
N PRO A 25 22.46 17.49 21.60
CA PRO A 25 21.23 17.76 22.32
C PRO A 25 20.00 17.52 21.44
N GLY A 26 19.00 16.79 21.94
CA GLY A 26 17.77 16.49 21.19
C GLY A 26 17.92 15.38 20.14
N MET A 27 19.04 14.66 20.11
CA MET A 27 19.19 13.46 19.28
C MET A 27 18.12 12.43 19.64
N THR A 28 17.52 11.83 18.61
CA THR A 28 16.48 10.81 18.72
C THR A 28 16.75 9.69 17.72
N VAL A 29 15.80 8.76 17.56
CA VAL A 29 15.88 7.67 16.60
C VAL A 29 14.69 7.76 15.66
N ARG A 30 14.98 7.64 14.36
CA ARG A 30 14.00 7.45 13.30
C ARG A 30 13.94 5.97 12.95
N VAL A 31 12.73 5.40 12.98
CA VAL A 31 12.43 4.01 12.66
C VAL A 31 11.77 3.96 11.29
N TYR A 32 12.28 3.11 10.41
CA TYR A 32 11.73 2.92 9.08
C TYR A 32 11.92 1.48 8.60
N MET A 33 11.22 1.13 7.53
CA MET A 33 11.34 -0.14 6.83
C MET A 33 12.10 0.06 5.54
N GLU A 34 13.21 -0.65 5.41
CA GLU A 34 13.85 -0.85 4.13
C GLU A 34 13.17 -2.03 3.41
N LYS A 35 12.78 -1.83 2.14
CA LYS A 35 12.14 -2.85 1.30
C LYS A 35 10.91 -3.52 1.95
N GLY A 36 10.11 -2.77 2.71
CA GLY A 36 8.86 -3.25 3.31
C GLY A 36 7.94 -3.89 2.27
N GLY A 37 7.27 -4.99 2.64
CA GLY A 37 6.39 -5.71 1.72
C GLY A 37 7.09 -6.73 0.80
N THR A 38 8.42 -6.86 0.92
CA THR A 38 9.21 -7.83 0.14
C THR A 38 9.79 -8.94 1.04
N GLN A 39 10.38 -9.99 0.43
CA GLN A 39 11.14 -10.99 1.20
C GLN A 39 12.40 -10.42 1.87
N ASN A 40 12.89 -9.30 1.35
CA ASN A 40 14.09 -8.59 1.80
C ASN A 40 13.75 -7.47 2.80
N ALA A 41 12.53 -7.43 3.33
CA ALA A 41 12.11 -6.40 4.27
C ALA A 41 12.97 -6.38 5.54
N GLN A 42 13.47 -5.20 5.90
CA GLN A 42 14.30 -4.98 7.09
C GLN A 42 13.80 -3.77 7.87
N THR A 43 13.69 -3.91 9.18
CA THR A 43 13.40 -2.79 10.08
C THR A 43 14.70 -2.12 10.49
N CYS A 44 14.79 -0.82 10.27
CA CYS A 44 15.99 -0.02 10.50
C CYS A 44 15.73 1.05 11.57
N LEU A 45 16.74 1.28 12.41
CA LEU A 45 16.81 2.40 13.33
C LEU A 45 17.99 3.27 12.90
N ALA A 46 17.76 4.56 12.71
CA ALA A 46 18.80 5.53 12.44
C ALA A 46 18.77 6.63 13.49
N PHE A 47 19.94 7.10 13.91
CA PHE A 47 20.04 8.34 14.69
C PHE A 47 19.45 9.49 13.86
N CYS A 48 18.64 10.30 14.50
CA CYS A 48 17.92 11.40 13.88
C CYS A 48 18.24 12.67 14.69
N PRO A 49 19.10 13.55 14.17
CA PRO A 49 19.35 14.85 14.77
C PRO A 49 18.05 15.67 14.85
N PRO A 50 17.95 16.60 15.81
CA PRO A 50 16.76 17.43 15.95
C PRO A 50 16.52 18.29 14.69
N GLY A 51 15.32 18.18 14.12
CA GLY A 51 14.91 18.91 12.92
C GLY A 51 15.19 18.18 11.60
N GLU A 52 15.79 17.00 11.63
CA GLU A 52 15.95 16.14 10.45
C GLU A 52 14.79 15.13 10.27
N GLU A 53 13.88 15.04 11.24
CA GLU A 53 12.64 14.30 11.08
C GLU A 53 11.77 14.87 9.95
N SER A 54 11.05 13.99 9.25
CA SER A 54 10.08 14.44 8.25
C SER A 54 8.83 14.95 8.96
N THR A 55 8.24 16.03 8.43
CA THR A 55 6.96 16.57 8.96
C THR A 55 5.80 15.59 8.88
N LYS A 56 5.96 14.49 8.14
CA LYS A 56 4.97 13.40 8.02
C LYS A 56 5.21 12.26 9.01
N ASP A 57 6.39 12.20 9.64
CA ASP A 57 6.73 11.10 10.54
C ASP A 57 5.80 11.08 11.76
N ILE A 58 5.49 9.88 12.24
CA ILE A 58 4.68 9.70 13.44
C ILE A 58 5.60 9.74 14.65
N ARG A 59 5.43 10.77 15.47
CA ARG A 59 6.13 10.88 16.75
C ARG A 59 5.43 10.02 17.81
N LYS A 60 6.17 9.14 18.48
CA LYS A 60 5.66 8.36 19.63
C LYS A 60 6.63 8.42 20.81
N GLU A 61 6.06 8.54 22.00
CA GLU A 61 6.79 8.59 23.27
C GLU A 61 6.72 7.23 23.98
N PHE A 62 7.85 6.82 24.55
CA PHE A 62 8.03 5.60 25.32
C PHE A 62 8.65 5.94 26.67
N GLY A 63 7.98 6.80 27.45
CA GLY A 63 8.62 7.46 28.59
C GLY A 63 9.37 8.70 28.15
N ASP A 64 10.66 8.80 28.49
CA ASP A 64 11.55 9.88 28.04
C ASP A 64 12.23 9.59 26.70
N LEU A 65 12.17 8.34 26.21
CA LEU A 65 12.55 8.01 24.84
C LEU A 65 11.47 8.46 23.85
N ILE A 66 11.89 9.24 22.86
CA ILE A 66 11.07 9.63 21.70
C ILE A 66 11.58 8.86 20.48
N LEU A 67 10.66 8.29 19.70
CA LEU A 67 10.94 7.69 18.40
C LEU A 67 10.07 8.37 17.33
N TYR A 68 10.65 8.59 16.15
CA TYR A 68 9.94 9.02 14.95
C TYR A 68 9.79 7.85 13.99
N PHE A 69 8.58 7.57 13.54
CA PHE A 69 8.31 6.49 12.60
C PHE A 69 8.03 7.07 11.22
N GLU A 70 8.77 6.60 10.23
CA GLU A 70 8.54 7.02 8.85
C GLU A 70 7.11 6.68 8.39
N ALA A 71 6.38 7.67 7.91
CA ALA A 71 4.96 7.53 7.55
C ALA A 71 4.67 6.36 6.58
N ALA A 72 5.54 6.13 5.59
CA ALA A 72 5.39 5.05 4.62
C ALA A 72 5.68 3.66 5.24
N SER A 73 6.47 3.62 6.31
CA SER A 73 6.89 2.39 6.98
C SER A 73 5.90 1.91 8.04
N VAL A 74 5.11 2.82 8.60
CA VAL A 74 4.15 2.55 9.69
C VAL A 74 3.29 1.29 9.53
N PRO A 75 2.70 0.95 8.38
CA PRO A 75 1.85 -0.24 8.25
C PRO A 75 2.58 -1.56 8.46
N TYR A 76 3.86 -1.59 8.10
CA TYR A 76 4.74 -2.74 8.25
C TYR A 76 5.32 -2.82 9.66
N LEU A 77 5.28 -1.71 10.40
CA LEU A 77 5.77 -1.56 11.77
C LEU A 77 4.65 -1.70 12.80
N GLN A 78 3.40 -1.89 12.39
CA GLN A 78 2.32 -2.16 13.35
C GLN A 78 2.63 -3.43 14.15
N ASP A 79 2.38 -3.34 15.45
CA ASP A 79 2.70 -4.34 16.47
C ASP A 79 4.20 -4.69 16.55
N MET A 80 5.07 -3.77 16.12
CA MET A 80 6.50 -3.99 16.28
C MET A 80 6.93 -3.91 17.74
N GLN A 81 7.98 -4.68 18.07
CA GLN A 81 8.61 -4.66 19.37
C GLN A 81 10.11 -4.43 19.22
N ILE A 82 10.65 -3.48 19.97
CA ILE A 82 12.09 -3.30 20.17
C ILE A 82 12.44 -3.89 21.53
N GLY A 83 13.28 -4.92 21.49
CA GLY A 83 13.83 -5.61 22.66
C GLY A 83 15.35 -5.50 22.72
N LEU A 84 15.93 -6.17 23.70
CA LEU A 84 17.36 -6.29 23.89
C LEU A 84 17.66 -7.74 24.25
N ASP A 85 18.54 -8.37 23.48
CA ASP A 85 19.09 -9.67 23.84
C ASP A 85 20.49 -9.48 24.41
N GLU A 86 20.84 -10.30 25.40
CA GLU A 86 22.16 -10.32 26.01
C GLU A 86 22.74 -11.73 25.87
N GLU A 87 23.77 -11.86 25.04
CA GLU A 87 24.54 -13.10 24.87
C GLU A 87 26.01 -12.81 25.18
N ASP A 88 26.62 -13.64 26.05
CA ASP A 88 28.03 -13.53 26.47
C ASP A 88 28.45 -12.13 26.98
N GLY A 89 27.50 -11.37 27.56
CA GLY A 89 27.73 -10.02 28.08
C GLY A 89 27.72 -8.91 27.01
N LEU A 90 27.39 -9.24 25.75
CA LEU A 90 27.16 -8.26 24.70
C LEU A 90 25.65 -8.03 24.54
N GLN A 91 25.24 -6.78 24.78
CA GLN A 91 23.87 -6.33 24.57
C GLN A 91 23.64 -5.97 23.10
N THR A 92 22.67 -6.63 22.48
CA THR A 92 22.31 -6.42 21.07
C THR A 92 20.82 -6.08 20.97
N PRO A 93 20.45 -4.95 20.34
CA PRO A 93 19.04 -4.62 20.13
C PRO A 93 18.39 -5.64 19.20
N THR A 94 17.20 -6.09 19.57
CA THR A 94 16.38 -6.97 18.75
C THR A 94 15.12 -6.26 18.31
N ILE A 95 14.72 -6.48 17.06
CA ILE A 95 13.53 -5.85 16.50
C ILE A 95 12.65 -6.94 15.90
N LYS A 96 11.42 -7.03 16.39
CA LYS A 96 10.39 -7.91 15.84
C LYS A 96 9.34 -7.04 15.17
N ALA A 97 9.21 -7.14 13.85
CA ALA A 97 8.17 -6.47 13.08
C ALA A 97 7.34 -7.54 12.36
N PRO A 98 6.24 -8.04 12.95
CA PRO A 98 5.48 -9.17 12.42
C PRO A 98 4.87 -8.87 11.05
N ASN A 99 4.60 -7.60 10.77
CA ASN A 99 4.03 -7.10 9.52
C ASN A 99 5.09 -6.59 8.52
N SER A 100 6.38 -6.83 8.77
CA SER A 100 7.48 -6.33 7.90
C SER A 100 7.35 -6.76 6.43
N LYS A 101 6.93 -8.01 6.20
CA LYS A 101 6.76 -8.59 4.86
C LYS A 101 5.37 -8.36 4.26
N LYS A 102 4.36 -8.09 5.08
CA LYS A 102 2.98 -7.83 4.66
C LYS A 102 2.36 -6.85 5.66
N PRO A 103 1.82 -5.71 5.21
CA PRO A 103 1.31 -4.69 6.11
C PRO A 103 0.11 -5.23 6.92
N GLU A 104 -0.18 -4.59 8.05
CA GLU A 104 -1.38 -4.89 8.83
C GLU A 104 -2.64 -4.73 7.96
N LYS A 105 -3.52 -5.74 8.00
CA LYS A 105 -4.79 -5.68 7.26
C LYS A 105 -5.70 -4.64 7.91
N PRO A 106 -6.40 -3.82 7.11
CA PRO A 106 -7.36 -2.88 7.66
C PRO A 106 -8.52 -3.60 8.38
N PRO A 107 -9.15 -2.96 9.37
CA PRO A 107 -10.28 -3.51 10.11
C PRO A 107 -11.47 -3.73 9.18
N LYS A 108 -12.18 -4.85 9.36
CA LYS A 108 -13.36 -5.20 8.53
C LYS A 108 -14.47 -4.14 8.58
N THR A 109 -14.60 -3.42 9.69
CA THR A 109 -15.56 -2.33 9.87
C THR A 109 -14.88 -1.20 10.64
N PHE A 110 -15.13 0.03 10.24
CA PHE A 110 -14.62 1.22 10.91
C PHE A 110 -15.59 2.40 10.81
N VAL A 111 -15.34 3.43 11.60
CA VAL A 111 -16.10 4.68 11.59
C VAL A 111 -15.24 5.76 10.94
N LEU A 112 -15.81 6.51 10.00
CA LEU A 112 -15.09 7.60 9.34
C LEU A 112 -14.70 8.69 10.35
N SER A 113 -13.40 9.00 10.42
CA SER A 113 -12.86 10.06 11.29
C SER A 113 -13.12 11.48 10.76
N GLU A 114 -13.40 11.62 9.46
CA GLU A 114 -13.68 12.86 8.75
C GLU A 114 -14.60 12.61 7.54
N ASP A 115 -15.09 13.68 6.91
CA ASP A 115 -15.82 13.60 5.65
C ASP A 115 -14.91 13.10 4.53
N CYS A 116 -15.34 12.07 3.83
CA CYS A 116 -14.53 11.40 2.80
C CYS A 116 -15.22 11.50 1.44
N SER A 117 -14.47 11.94 0.42
CA SER A 117 -14.91 11.82 -0.97
C SER A 117 -14.85 10.34 -1.39
N ALA A 118 -15.88 9.87 -2.06
CA ALA A 118 -15.99 8.50 -2.56
C ALA A 118 -16.68 8.49 -3.92
N LEU A 119 -16.54 7.39 -4.65
CA LEU A 119 -17.30 7.15 -5.88
C LEU A 119 -18.31 6.03 -5.63
N LYS A 120 -19.57 6.26 -6.00
CA LYS A 120 -20.60 5.24 -5.93
C LYS A 120 -20.34 4.15 -6.98
N VAL A 121 -20.34 2.90 -6.57
CA VAL A 121 -20.15 1.74 -7.45
C VAL A 121 -21.54 1.19 -7.84
N PRO A 122 -21.83 0.93 -9.13
CA PRO A 122 -20.93 1.02 -10.29
C PRO A 122 -20.98 2.36 -11.05
N SER A 123 -21.81 3.32 -10.62
CA SER A 123 -22.13 4.50 -11.43
C SER A 123 -20.99 5.50 -11.64
N GLY A 124 -19.99 5.54 -10.75
CA GLY A 124 -18.92 6.56 -10.81
C GLY A 124 -19.31 7.94 -10.30
N GLU A 125 -20.50 8.08 -9.73
CA GLU A 125 -20.95 9.34 -9.18
C GLU A 125 -20.13 9.70 -7.92
N SER A 126 -19.59 10.91 -7.90
CA SER A 126 -18.88 11.44 -6.72
C SER A 126 -19.87 11.75 -5.61
N VAL A 127 -19.58 11.24 -4.42
CA VAL A 127 -20.41 11.36 -3.22
C VAL A 127 -19.52 11.60 -2.01
N THR A 128 -20.06 12.30 -1.01
CA THR A 128 -19.37 12.50 0.27
C THR A 128 -19.96 11.57 1.31
N LEU A 129 -19.14 10.69 1.88
CA LEU A 129 -19.49 9.94 3.08
C LEU A 129 -19.16 10.79 4.31
N THR A 130 -20.14 11.01 5.17
CA THR A 130 -20.01 11.93 6.31
C THR A 130 -19.20 11.32 7.46
N GLN A 131 -18.45 12.15 8.17
CA GLN A 131 -17.82 11.81 9.43
C GLN A 131 -18.79 11.09 10.39
N GLY A 132 -18.32 10.04 11.07
CA GLY A 132 -19.14 9.23 11.97
C GLY A 132 -19.95 8.13 11.27
N ALA A 133 -19.94 8.06 9.94
CA ALA A 133 -20.53 6.94 9.21
C ALA A 133 -19.79 5.63 9.55
N SER A 134 -20.56 4.62 9.96
CA SER A 134 -20.06 3.24 10.08
C SER A 134 -20.06 2.59 8.70
N VAL A 135 -18.90 2.10 8.29
CA VAL A 135 -18.69 1.46 6.98
C VAL A 135 -17.98 0.13 7.16
N SER A 136 -18.29 -0.85 6.31
CA SER A 136 -17.57 -2.13 6.28
C SER A 136 -16.76 -2.27 5.01
N ILE A 137 -15.51 -2.68 5.13
CA ILE A 137 -14.64 -2.97 4.00
C ILE A 137 -15.14 -4.24 3.32
N THR A 138 -15.46 -4.14 2.04
CA THR A 138 -15.75 -5.29 1.18
C THR A 138 -14.53 -5.69 0.38
N GLN A 139 -13.67 -4.71 0.03
CA GLN A 139 -12.39 -4.92 -0.66
C GLN A 139 -11.37 -3.90 -0.15
N ALA A 140 -10.13 -4.33 0.07
CA ALA A 140 -9.02 -3.45 0.45
C ALA A 140 -7.75 -3.95 -0.25
N LEU A 141 -7.58 -3.54 -1.51
CA LEU A 141 -6.52 -4.05 -2.38
C LEU A 141 -5.97 -2.90 -3.25
N GLY A 142 -4.66 -2.85 -3.44
CA GLY A 142 -4.02 -1.86 -4.31
C GLY A 142 -4.08 -0.40 -3.84
N GLY A 143 -4.49 -0.16 -2.58
CA GLY A 143 -4.61 1.18 -1.99
C GLY A 143 -5.99 1.80 -2.10
N SER A 144 -6.82 1.36 -3.05
CA SER A 144 -8.24 1.75 -3.10
C SER A 144 -9.09 0.76 -2.32
N TYR A 145 -10.07 1.28 -1.58
CA TYR A 145 -10.90 0.45 -0.71
C TYR A 145 -12.35 0.57 -1.18
N THR A 146 -13.02 -0.56 -1.36
CA THR A 146 -14.47 -0.58 -1.55
C THR A 146 -15.11 -0.83 -0.20
N VAL A 147 -16.01 0.07 0.19
CA VAL A 147 -16.74 0.00 1.45
C VAL A 147 -18.23 -0.09 1.21
N ASN A 148 -18.92 -0.88 2.03
CA ASN A 148 -20.37 -0.90 2.12
C ASN A 148 -20.82 0.11 3.17
N HIS A 149 -21.72 1.00 2.76
CA HIS A 149 -22.45 1.88 3.67
C HIS A 149 -23.94 1.87 3.32
N GLN A 150 -24.77 1.47 4.28
CA GLN A 150 -26.23 1.38 4.11
C GLN A 150 -26.67 0.55 2.89
N GLY A 151 -25.96 -0.55 2.60
CA GLY A 151 -26.27 -1.44 1.49
C GLY A 151 -25.79 -0.96 0.11
N ASN A 152 -25.11 0.19 0.04
CA ASN A 152 -24.49 0.69 -1.18
C ASN A 152 -22.98 0.54 -1.10
N LEU A 153 -22.33 0.33 -2.26
CA LEU A 153 -20.89 0.24 -2.37
C LEU A 153 -20.29 1.58 -2.79
N TYR A 154 -19.20 1.94 -2.14
CA TYR A 154 -18.46 3.16 -2.39
C TYR A 154 -16.97 2.87 -2.48
N ARG A 155 -16.33 3.33 -3.55
CA ARG A 155 -14.88 3.25 -3.72
C ARG A 155 -14.22 4.48 -3.11
N LEU A 156 -13.28 4.25 -2.20
CA LEU A 156 -12.38 5.24 -1.64
C LEU A 156 -11.06 5.20 -2.41
N SER A 157 -10.57 6.36 -2.85
CA SER A 157 -9.30 6.45 -3.56
C SER A 157 -8.11 6.22 -2.62
N PRO A 158 -6.92 5.88 -3.15
CA PRO A 158 -5.70 5.75 -2.35
C PRO A 158 -5.39 6.95 -1.45
N GLU A 159 -5.68 8.18 -1.90
CA GLU A 159 -5.45 9.39 -1.10
C GLU A 159 -6.38 9.46 0.11
N VAL A 160 -7.63 9.01 -0.05
CA VAL A 160 -8.63 8.99 1.02
C VAL A 160 -8.32 7.89 2.03
N THR A 161 -7.98 6.69 1.55
CA THR A 161 -7.63 5.56 2.44
C THR A 161 -6.38 5.86 3.26
N GLN A 162 -5.37 6.50 2.66
CA GLN A 162 -4.19 6.99 3.37
C GLN A 162 -4.54 7.99 4.48
N LYS A 163 -5.43 8.96 4.23
CA LYS A 163 -5.88 9.89 5.26
C LYS A 163 -6.59 9.20 6.42
N LEU A 164 -7.37 8.16 6.12
CA LEU A 164 -8.04 7.31 7.09
C LEU A 164 -7.06 6.41 7.87
N GLY A 165 -5.76 6.44 7.54
CA GLY A 165 -4.73 5.65 8.20
C GLY A 165 -4.58 4.25 7.65
N PHE A 166 -5.33 3.90 6.61
CA PHE A 166 -5.15 2.64 5.88
C PHE A 166 -4.08 2.82 4.81
N GLN A 167 -3.34 1.76 4.54
CA GLN A 167 -2.34 1.81 3.49
C GLN A 167 -2.60 0.77 2.42
N SER A 168 -2.07 1.10 1.25
CA SER A 168 -2.01 0.26 0.06
C SER A 168 -1.12 -0.94 0.34
N ASP A 169 -1.50 -2.10 -0.22
CA ASP A 169 -0.57 -3.18 -0.54
C ASP A 169 0.39 -2.70 -1.64
N ALA A 170 1.18 -1.67 -1.36
CA ALA A 170 2.17 -1.15 -2.28
C ALA A 170 3.26 -2.22 -2.39
N ILE A 171 3.27 -2.93 -3.51
CA ILE A 171 4.41 -3.76 -3.89
C ILE A 171 5.54 -2.79 -4.24
N VAL A 172 6.66 -2.92 -3.55
CA VAL A 172 7.91 -2.25 -3.94
C VAL A 172 8.58 -3.12 -5.00
N PHE A 173 8.59 -2.65 -6.24
CA PHE A 173 9.31 -3.30 -7.33
C PHE A 173 10.81 -2.97 -7.24
N GLU A 174 11.66 -4.00 -7.24
CA GLU A 174 13.11 -3.79 -7.29
C GLU A 174 13.52 -3.38 -8.72
N PRO A 175 14.28 -2.28 -8.90
CA PRO A 175 14.74 -1.89 -10.23
C PRO A 175 15.59 -2.99 -10.87
N PRO A 176 15.28 -3.42 -12.11
CA PRO A 176 16.12 -4.36 -12.84
C PRO A 176 17.54 -3.84 -13.02
N GLU A 177 18.55 -4.71 -12.83
CA GLU A 177 19.98 -4.33 -12.91
C GLU A 177 20.39 -3.82 -14.31
N ASP A 178 19.69 -4.28 -15.35
CA ASP A 178 19.94 -3.90 -16.73
C ASP A 178 19.33 -2.52 -17.11
N GLY A 179 18.63 -1.87 -16.18
CA GLY A 179 17.99 -0.58 -16.39
C GLY A 179 16.77 -0.59 -17.31
N GLN A 180 16.29 -1.78 -17.70
CA GLN A 180 15.11 -1.94 -18.54
C GLN A 180 13.83 -1.97 -17.70
N ILE A 181 12.69 -1.74 -18.35
CA ILE A 181 11.37 -1.99 -17.77
C ILE A 181 11.11 -3.50 -17.80
N SER A 182 10.76 -4.08 -16.66
CA SER A 182 10.42 -5.50 -16.58
C SER A 182 8.96 -5.75 -16.97
N ASP A 183 8.75 -6.60 -17.99
CA ASP A 183 7.40 -7.07 -18.39
C ASP A 183 6.63 -7.71 -17.22
N GLN A 184 7.29 -8.61 -16.48
CA GLN A 184 6.68 -9.26 -15.31
C GLN A 184 6.21 -8.26 -14.25
N GLN A 185 7.00 -7.22 -13.94
CA GLN A 185 6.63 -6.19 -12.97
C GLN A 185 5.45 -5.35 -13.46
N CYS A 186 5.32 -5.09 -14.76
CA CYS A 186 4.13 -4.46 -15.33
C CYS A 186 2.89 -5.31 -15.10
N TRP A 187 2.95 -6.62 -15.36
CA TRP A 187 1.84 -7.54 -15.07
C TRP A 187 1.48 -7.58 -13.59
N ASP A 188 2.49 -7.66 -12.72
CA ASP A 188 2.29 -7.66 -11.27
C ASP A 188 1.69 -6.33 -10.77
N ALA A 189 2.08 -5.20 -11.36
CA ALA A 189 1.49 -3.90 -11.09
C ALA A 189 0.01 -3.84 -11.50
N MET A 190 -0.34 -4.38 -12.67
CA MET A 190 -1.73 -4.45 -13.14
C MET A 190 -2.59 -5.38 -12.26
N ARG A 191 -2.02 -6.47 -11.71
CA ARG A 191 -2.71 -7.34 -10.74
C ARG A 191 -3.11 -6.63 -9.44
N LEU A 192 -2.51 -5.46 -9.14
CA LEU A 192 -2.92 -4.65 -7.99
C LEU A 192 -4.18 -3.81 -8.25
N VAL A 193 -4.68 -3.79 -9.49
CA VAL A 193 -5.91 -3.07 -9.84
C VAL A 193 -7.07 -4.06 -9.89
N TYR A 194 -8.15 -3.73 -9.16
CA TYR A 194 -9.32 -4.58 -9.02
C TYR A 194 -10.57 -3.89 -9.55
N ASP A 195 -11.49 -4.70 -10.06
CA ASP A 195 -12.82 -4.21 -10.34
C ASP A 195 -13.58 -3.98 -9.02
N PRO A 196 -14.13 -2.77 -8.78
CA PRO A 196 -14.79 -2.45 -7.52
C PRO A 196 -16.17 -3.12 -7.36
N GLU A 197 -16.75 -3.62 -8.47
CA GLU A 197 -18.00 -4.37 -8.49
C GLU A 197 -17.75 -5.87 -8.41
N ILE A 198 -16.73 -6.37 -9.10
CA ILE A 198 -16.36 -7.79 -9.14
C ILE A 198 -15.02 -7.96 -8.41
N PRO A 199 -14.95 -8.69 -7.28
CA PRO A 199 -13.78 -8.75 -6.38
C PRO A 199 -12.58 -9.54 -6.94
N VAL A 200 -12.20 -9.30 -8.19
CA VAL A 200 -11.11 -9.93 -8.94
C VAL A 200 -10.28 -8.83 -9.62
N ASN A 201 -8.97 -9.08 -9.75
CA ASN A 201 -8.06 -8.13 -10.38
C ASN A 201 -8.27 -8.06 -11.91
N VAL A 202 -7.88 -6.95 -12.54
CA VAL A 202 -8.11 -6.73 -13.98
C VAL A 202 -7.39 -7.74 -14.88
N VAL A 203 -6.27 -8.31 -14.42
CA VAL A 203 -5.55 -9.37 -15.14
C VAL A 203 -6.30 -10.70 -15.02
N GLY A 204 -6.69 -11.09 -13.81
CA GLY A 204 -7.47 -12.30 -13.54
C GLY A 204 -8.86 -12.29 -14.19
N LEU A 205 -9.46 -11.10 -14.32
CA LEU A 205 -10.68 -10.90 -15.11
C LEU A 205 -10.46 -11.04 -16.62
N GLY A 206 -9.22 -11.05 -17.10
CA GLY A 206 -8.91 -11.05 -18.52
C GLY A 206 -9.30 -9.74 -19.22
N LEU A 207 -9.18 -8.61 -18.51
CA LEU A 207 -9.47 -7.29 -19.07
C LEU A 207 -8.29 -6.71 -19.85
N ILE A 208 -7.05 -7.16 -19.58
CA ILE A 208 -5.86 -6.68 -20.28
C ILE A 208 -5.68 -7.47 -21.57
N TYR A 209 -5.83 -6.80 -22.72
CA TYR A 209 -5.69 -7.41 -24.05
C TYR A 209 -4.29 -7.27 -24.61
N LYS A 210 -3.60 -6.18 -24.27
CA LYS A 210 -2.27 -5.91 -24.79
C LYS A 210 -1.42 -5.14 -23.78
N LEU A 211 -0.13 -5.48 -23.74
CA LEU A 211 0.94 -4.72 -23.10
C LEU A 211 2.07 -4.57 -24.11
N ASP A 212 2.39 -3.33 -24.49
CA ASP A 212 3.58 -3.00 -25.30
C ASP A 212 4.52 -2.13 -24.46
N ILE A 213 5.81 -2.48 -24.44
CA ILE A 213 6.84 -1.76 -23.70
C ILE A 213 7.86 -1.20 -24.68
N ASP A 214 7.98 0.12 -24.74
CA ASP A 214 9.00 0.84 -25.49
C ASP A 214 10.17 1.15 -24.54
N GLN A 215 11.21 0.32 -24.59
CA GLN A 215 12.40 0.45 -23.74
C GLN A 215 13.17 1.74 -24.01
N ASP A 216 13.25 2.18 -25.28
CA ASP A 216 14.00 3.38 -25.67
C ASP A 216 13.36 4.66 -25.10
N LYS A 217 12.02 4.73 -25.17
CA LYS A 217 11.26 5.86 -24.61
C LYS A 217 10.92 5.69 -23.14
N HIS A 218 11.19 4.51 -22.56
CA HIS A 218 10.74 4.14 -21.23
C HIS A 218 9.22 4.33 -21.07
N PHE A 219 8.45 3.86 -22.05
CA PHE A 219 7.02 4.09 -22.18
C PHE A 219 6.24 2.79 -22.22
N VAL A 220 5.12 2.72 -21.50
CA VAL A 220 4.25 1.53 -21.47
C VAL A 220 2.89 1.85 -22.08
N PHE A 221 2.46 1.03 -23.04
CA PHE A 221 1.13 1.08 -23.63
C PHE A 221 0.33 -0.15 -23.23
N VAL A 222 -0.90 0.05 -22.77
CA VAL A 222 -1.85 -1.01 -22.46
C VAL A 222 -3.14 -0.81 -23.23
N GLU A 223 -3.64 -1.88 -23.82
CA GLU A 223 -5.00 -1.97 -24.35
C GLU A 223 -5.81 -2.88 -23.44
N MET A 224 -6.93 -2.39 -22.94
CA MET A 224 -7.80 -3.14 -22.03
C MET A 224 -9.28 -3.01 -22.39
N THR A 225 -10.11 -3.90 -21.87
CA THR A 225 -11.57 -3.85 -22.00
C THR A 225 -12.26 -3.73 -20.64
N LEU A 226 -13.58 -3.77 -20.62
CA LEU A 226 -14.40 -3.79 -19.41
C LEU A 226 -15.41 -4.95 -19.48
N THR A 227 -15.89 -5.39 -18.32
CA THR A 227 -16.92 -6.43 -18.22
C THR A 227 -18.27 -5.99 -18.81
N SER A 228 -18.52 -4.68 -18.91
CA SER A 228 -19.70 -4.11 -19.56
C SER A 228 -19.42 -2.78 -20.27
N ALA A 229 -20.06 -2.57 -21.41
CA ALA A 229 -20.02 -1.30 -22.13
C ALA A 229 -20.81 -0.23 -21.36
N GLY A 230 -20.17 0.87 -20.99
CA GLY A 230 -20.81 1.98 -20.26
C GLY A 230 -20.61 1.97 -18.74
N CYS A 231 -19.70 1.14 -18.21
CA CYS A 231 -19.36 1.17 -16.78
C CYS A 231 -18.75 2.53 -16.39
N GLY A 232 -19.39 3.24 -15.45
CA GLY A 232 -18.92 4.53 -14.93
C GLY A 232 -17.55 4.43 -14.24
N MET A 233 -17.18 3.24 -13.76
CA MET A 233 -15.86 2.94 -13.22
C MET A 233 -14.77 2.74 -14.27
N GLY A 234 -15.10 2.56 -15.55
CA GLY A 234 -14.12 2.17 -16.57
C GLY A 234 -12.94 3.13 -16.71
N THR A 235 -13.22 4.43 -16.67
CA THR A 235 -12.17 5.47 -16.71
C THR A 235 -11.31 5.50 -15.45
N ILE A 236 -11.91 5.17 -14.30
CA ILE A 236 -11.22 5.09 -13.02
C ILE A 236 -10.27 3.89 -13.00
N ILE A 237 -10.75 2.72 -13.42
CA ILE A 237 -9.95 1.49 -13.48
C ILE A 237 -8.78 1.67 -14.47
N ALA A 238 -9.02 2.25 -15.65
CA ALA A 238 -7.95 2.54 -16.62
C ALA A 238 -6.91 3.54 -16.05
N GLY A 239 -7.38 4.53 -15.29
CA GLY A 239 -6.51 5.45 -14.54
C GLY A 239 -5.65 4.73 -13.51
N ASP A 240 -6.26 3.85 -12.69
CA ASP A 240 -5.54 3.06 -11.70
C ASP A 240 -4.47 2.16 -12.35
N VAL A 241 -4.78 1.53 -13.48
CA VAL A 241 -3.82 0.73 -14.26
C VAL A 241 -2.62 1.59 -14.67
N LYS A 242 -2.88 2.79 -15.22
CA LYS A 242 -1.81 3.72 -15.58
C LYS A 242 -0.97 4.09 -14.35
N ASP A 243 -1.61 4.49 -13.25
CA ASP A 243 -0.92 4.94 -12.04
C ASP A 243 -0.07 3.84 -11.41
N LYS A 244 -0.50 2.58 -11.48
CA LYS A 244 0.30 1.42 -11.04
C LYS A 244 1.47 1.13 -11.96
N LEU A 245 1.29 1.23 -13.27
CA LEU A 245 2.39 1.06 -14.23
C LEU A 245 3.47 2.12 -14.05
N LEU A 246 3.10 3.36 -13.70
CA LEU A 246 4.07 4.42 -13.40
C LEU A 246 4.89 4.18 -12.12
N GLN A 247 4.48 3.23 -11.27
CA GLN A 247 5.25 2.81 -10.09
C GLN A 247 6.29 1.73 -10.42
N VAL A 248 6.22 1.15 -11.62
CA VAL A 248 7.21 0.16 -12.08
C VAL A 248 8.53 0.87 -12.39
N PRO A 249 9.68 0.37 -11.89
CA PRO A 249 10.98 0.94 -12.14
C PRO A 249 11.24 1.16 -13.62
N ASN A 250 11.92 2.26 -13.92
CA ASN A 250 12.29 2.68 -15.26
C ASN A 250 11.11 3.05 -16.18
N VAL A 251 9.85 3.01 -15.73
CA VAL A 251 8.73 3.58 -16.51
C VAL A 251 8.70 5.10 -16.32
N LYS A 252 8.74 5.87 -17.41
CA LYS A 252 8.68 7.34 -17.38
C LYS A 252 7.28 7.88 -17.68
N ASP A 253 6.54 7.22 -18.55
CA ASP A 253 5.16 7.55 -18.88
C ASP A 253 4.43 6.31 -19.41
N GLY A 254 3.10 6.37 -19.48
CA GLY A 254 2.31 5.30 -20.05
C GLY A 254 0.93 5.74 -20.51
N LYS A 255 0.28 4.89 -21.30
CA LYS A 255 -1.07 5.12 -21.81
C LYS A 255 -1.88 3.84 -21.72
N VAL A 256 -3.13 3.98 -21.29
CA VAL A 256 -4.10 2.89 -21.21
C VAL A 256 -5.28 3.27 -22.09
N ASP A 257 -5.53 2.50 -23.13
CA ASP A 257 -6.69 2.65 -24.01
C ASP A 257 -7.73 1.59 -23.68
N VAL A 258 -8.99 2.03 -23.54
CA VAL A 258 -10.13 1.13 -23.32
C VAL A 258 -10.78 0.84 -24.67
N VAL A 259 -10.81 -0.44 -25.04
CA VAL A 259 -11.43 -0.95 -26.27
C VAL A 259 -12.63 -1.85 -25.93
N PHE A 260 -13.53 -2.03 -26.90
CA PHE A 260 -14.72 -2.89 -26.75
C PHE A 260 -14.82 -3.96 -27.84
N ASP A 261 -13.82 -4.04 -28.71
CA ASP A 261 -13.69 -5.06 -29.74
C ASP A 261 -12.30 -5.72 -29.63
N PRO A 262 -12.21 -7.03 -29.34
CA PRO A 262 -13.34 -7.94 -29.09
C PRO A 262 -14.11 -7.60 -27.80
N PRO A 263 -15.39 -7.99 -27.67
CA PRO A 263 -16.12 -7.86 -26.41
C PRO A 263 -15.59 -8.85 -25.38
N TRP A 264 -15.65 -8.46 -24.11
CA TRP A 264 -15.27 -9.34 -23.02
C TRP A 264 -16.24 -10.53 -22.84
N SER A 265 -15.72 -11.70 -22.46
CA SER A 265 -16.52 -12.87 -22.07
C SER A 265 -15.88 -13.61 -20.88
N TYR A 266 -16.67 -14.44 -20.19
CA TYR A 266 -16.22 -15.30 -19.08
C TYR A 266 -15.14 -16.33 -19.49
N ASP A 267 -14.94 -16.54 -20.79
CA ASP A 267 -13.86 -17.39 -21.28
C ASP A 267 -12.48 -16.79 -21.02
N ASN A 268 -12.41 -15.46 -20.85
CA ASN A 268 -11.20 -14.71 -20.57
C ASN A 268 -10.74 -14.79 -19.11
N LEU A 269 -11.55 -15.33 -18.19
CA LEU A 269 -11.19 -15.46 -16.79
C LEU A 269 -10.03 -16.45 -16.59
N GLU A 270 -9.02 -16.03 -15.83
CA GLU A 270 -7.98 -16.94 -15.30
C GLU A 270 -8.61 -17.99 -14.36
N GLU A 271 -7.94 -19.12 -14.17
CA GLU A 271 -8.48 -20.24 -13.38
C GLU A 271 -8.70 -19.85 -11.91
N GLU A 272 -7.77 -19.09 -11.34
CA GLU A 272 -7.84 -18.56 -9.98
C GLU A 272 -9.04 -17.62 -9.81
N ALA A 273 -9.32 -16.78 -10.81
CA ALA A 273 -10.47 -15.88 -10.81
C ALA A 273 -11.79 -16.66 -10.88
N ARG A 274 -11.85 -17.76 -11.65
CA ARG A 274 -13.04 -18.64 -11.69
C ARG A 274 -13.32 -19.27 -10.32
N LEU A 275 -12.28 -19.67 -9.61
CA LEU A 275 -12.40 -20.21 -8.25
C LEU A 275 -12.91 -19.14 -7.26
N GLU A 276 -12.35 -17.93 -7.31
CA GLU A 276 -12.79 -16.81 -6.46
C GLU A 276 -14.28 -16.45 -6.68
N LEU A 277 -14.76 -16.58 -7.91
CA LEU A 277 -16.16 -16.34 -8.28
C LEU A 277 -17.07 -17.57 -8.09
N GLY A 278 -16.53 -18.72 -7.65
CA GLY A 278 -17.28 -19.95 -7.44
C GLY A 278 -17.85 -20.58 -8.70
N LEU A 279 -17.18 -20.41 -9.85
CA LEU A 279 -17.59 -20.94 -11.15
C LEU A 279 -17.07 -22.36 -11.43
N ILE A 280 -16.18 -22.86 -10.56
CA ILE A 280 -15.60 -24.22 -10.59
C ILE A 280 -15.47 -24.77 -9.17
#